data_AF-A0A380CAM1-F1
#
_entry.id   AF-A0A380CAM1-F1
#
_cell.length_a   1.000
_cell.length_b   1.000
_cell.length_c   1.000
_cell.angle_alpha   90.00
_cell.angle_beta   90.00
_cell.angle_gamma   90.00
#
_symmetry.space_group_name_H-M   'P 1'
#
loop_
_entity.id
_entity.type
_entity.pdbx_description
1 polymer ?
#
loop_
_entity_poly.entity_id
_entity_poly.type
_entity_poly.pdbx_seq_one_letter_code
_entity_poly.pdbx_strand_id
1 'polypeptide(L)'
;MGPEKRVENKIRRFLEDNGAFVMKTHGGSPGVPVGIPDLFAIYRGIAIFIEVKREKGGKVKPIQIAQIDSLKQHGTIAIISNDVSYVKNLIETIDTLITEGAWKNIQTAINMANEMGVKQ
;
A
#
# COMPACT_ATOMS: atom_id res chain seq x y z
N MET A 1 -4.68 -15.36 -17.56
CA MET A 1 -4.65 -14.34 -16.48
C MET A 1 -4.90 -12.98 -17.11
N GLY A 2 -5.84 -12.18 -16.58
CA GLY A 2 -6.19 -10.88 -17.17
C GLY A 2 -5.05 -9.85 -17.11
N PRO A 3 -5.04 -8.82 -17.99
CA PRO A 3 -3.97 -7.80 -18.03
C PRO A 3 -3.75 -7.06 -16.70
N GLU A 4 -4.82 -6.70 -15.99
CA GLU A 4 -4.74 -6.02 -14.68
C GLU A 4 -4.12 -6.91 -13.61
N LYS A 5 -4.54 -8.18 -13.54
CA LYS A 5 -3.97 -9.19 -12.64
C LYS A 5 -2.48 -9.45 -12.88
N ARG A 6 -1.98 -9.24 -14.11
CA ARG A 6 -0.52 -9.27 -14.39
C ARG A 6 0.21 -8.10 -13.72
N VAL A 7 -0.32 -6.89 -13.83
CA VAL A 7 0.26 -5.70 -13.18
C VAL A 7 0.22 -5.86 -11.67
N GLU A 8 -0.92 -6.26 -11.13
CA GLU A 8 -1.13 -6.49 -9.70
C GLU A 8 -0.12 -7.49 -9.14
N ASN A 9 0.07 -8.64 -9.80
CA ASN A 9 1.04 -9.63 -9.37
C ASN A 9 2.50 -9.12 -9.47
N LYS A 10 2.84 -8.30 -10.48
CA LYS A 10 4.17 -7.69 -10.60
C LYS A 10 4.44 -6.72 -9.45
N ILE A 11 3.47 -5.86 -9.14
CA ILE A 11 3.55 -4.90 -8.03
C ILE A 11 3.66 -5.63 -6.70
N ARG A 12 2.78 -6.61 -6.45
CA ARG A 12 2.78 -7.39 -5.21
C ARG A 12 4.13 -8.06 -4.98
N ARG A 13 4.63 -8.80 -5.96
CA ARG A 13 5.93 -9.48 -5.85
C ARG A 13 7.06 -8.51 -5.60
N PHE A 14 7.11 -7.39 -6.32
CA PHE A 14 8.12 -6.37 -6.09
C PHE A 14 8.10 -5.85 -4.64
N LEU A 15 6.92 -5.55 -4.09
CA LEU A 15 6.79 -5.09 -2.71
C LEU A 15 7.21 -6.18 -1.70
N GLU A 16 6.75 -7.42 -1.89
CA GLU A 16 7.13 -8.58 -1.05
C GLU A 16 8.65 -8.82 -1.08
N ASP A 17 9.26 -8.82 -2.26
CA ASP A 17 10.70 -9.02 -2.47
C ASP A 17 11.55 -7.89 -1.83
N ASN A 18 10.95 -6.72 -1.60
CA ASN A 18 11.58 -5.58 -0.92
C ASN A 18 11.18 -5.49 0.56
N GLY A 19 10.62 -6.55 1.14
CA GLY A 19 10.35 -6.65 2.58
C GLY A 19 9.09 -5.92 3.05
N ALA A 20 8.19 -5.55 2.15
CA ALA A 20 6.87 -5.08 2.53
C ALA A 20 5.96 -6.25 2.92
N PHE A 21 5.12 -6.07 3.94
CA PHE A 21 3.92 -6.89 4.09
C PHE A 21 2.93 -6.48 3.00
N VAL A 22 2.30 -7.44 2.32
CA VAL A 22 1.30 -7.15 1.27
C VAL A 22 0.07 -8.05 1.41
N MET A 23 -1.10 -7.44 1.33
CA MET A 23 -2.40 -8.10 1.36
C MET A 23 -3.22 -7.64 0.15
N LYS A 24 -3.89 -8.60 -0.49
CA LYS A 24 -4.93 -8.30 -1.48
C LYS A 24 -6.23 -7.93 -0.79
N THR A 25 -6.84 -6.83 -1.20
CA THR A 25 -8.19 -6.47 -0.74
C THR A 25 -9.23 -7.03 -1.71
N HIS A 26 -10.45 -7.24 -1.21
CA HIS A 26 -11.58 -7.67 -2.02
C HIS A 26 -12.75 -6.74 -1.71
N GLY A 27 -12.78 -5.58 -2.36
CA GLY A 27 -13.79 -4.53 -2.12
C GLY A 27 -15.22 -5.06 -2.23
N GLY A 28 -16.06 -4.71 -1.24
CA GLY A 28 -17.44 -5.20 -1.14
C GLY A 28 -17.60 -6.57 -0.48
N SER A 29 -16.50 -7.21 -0.06
CA SER A 29 -16.58 -8.33 0.89
C SER A 29 -17.04 -7.82 2.26
N PRO A 30 -17.67 -8.67 3.10
CA PRO A 30 -18.07 -8.27 4.45
C PRO A 30 -16.92 -7.61 5.23
N GLY A 31 -17.15 -6.40 5.74
CA GLY A 31 -16.13 -5.62 6.47
C GLY A 31 -15.11 -4.88 5.60
N VAL A 32 -15.19 -4.96 4.27
CA VAL A 32 -14.27 -4.29 3.33
C VAL A 32 -15.02 -3.26 2.48
N PRO A 33 -14.69 -1.96 2.58
CA PRO A 33 -15.37 -0.91 1.81
C PRO A 33 -15.39 -1.18 0.30
N VAL A 34 -16.51 -0.86 -0.34
CA VAL A 34 -16.60 -0.89 -1.81
C VAL A 34 -15.66 0.16 -2.39
N GLY A 35 -14.87 -0.25 -3.39
CA GLY A 35 -13.90 0.63 -4.05
C GLY A 35 -12.59 0.82 -3.28
N ILE A 36 -12.34 0.04 -2.22
CA ILE A 36 -11.01 0.00 -1.59
C ILE A 36 -9.94 -0.40 -2.64
N PRO A 37 -8.73 0.19 -2.59
CA PRO A 37 -7.64 -0.17 -3.49
C PRO A 37 -7.24 -1.64 -3.41
N ASP A 38 -6.93 -2.27 -4.55
CA ASP A 38 -6.70 -3.72 -4.71
C ASP A 38 -5.59 -4.31 -3.84
N LEU A 39 -4.57 -3.52 -3.52
CA LEU A 39 -3.45 -3.91 -2.67
C LEU A 39 -3.36 -2.99 -1.44
N PHE A 40 -3.18 -3.60 -0.28
CA PHE A 40 -2.71 -2.95 0.94
C PHE A 40 -1.33 -3.48 1.29
N ALA A 41 -0.37 -2.59 1.49
CA ALA A 41 0.99 -2.94 1.87
C ALA A 41 1.45 -2.11 3.07
N ILE A 42 2.38 -2.66 3.84
CA ILE A 42 3.10 -1.94 4.88
C ILE A 42 4.59 -2.01 4.56
N TYR A 43 5.21 -0.85 4.37
CA TYR A 43 6.65 -0.74 4.10
C TYR A 43 7.28 0.32 5.00
N ARG A 44 8.32 -0.05 5.76
CA ARG A 44 8.94 0.80 6.80
C ARG A 44 7.91 1.46 7.72
N GLY A 45 6.92 0.70 8.15
CA GLY A 45 5.83 1.19 9.03
C GLY A 45 4.81 2.11 8.34
N ILE A 46 4.97 2.42 7.06
CA ILE A 46 4.02 3.24 6.29
C ILE A 46 2.98 2.33 5.62
N ALA A 47 1.70 2.67 5.80
CA ALA A 47 0.60 2.07 5.07
C ALA A 47 0.54 2.61 3.62
N ILE A 48 0.52 1.69 2.66
CA ILE A 48 0.46 1.96 1.21
C ILE A 48 -0.73 1.21 0.62
N PHE A 49 -1.63 1.93 -0.05
CA PHE A 49 -2.78 1.40 -0.78
C PHE A 49 -2.60 1.65 -2.27
N ILE A 50 -2.80 0.62 -3.09
CA ILE A 50 -2.56 0.69 -4.54
C ILE A 50 -3.78 0.15 -5.27
N GLU A 51 -4.45 1.04 -6.00
CA GLU A 51 -5.50 0.69 -6.95
C GLU A 51 -4.83 0.33 -8.27
N VAL A 52 -4.97 -0.91 -8.70
CA VAL A 52 -4.25 -1.44 -9.86
C VAL A 52 -5.11 -1.32 -11.10
N LYS A 53 -4.53 -0.77 -12.16
CA LYS A 53 -5.13 -0.77 -13.50
C LYS A 53 -4.27 -1.55 -14.49
N ARG A 54 -4.89 -2.05 -15.55
CA ARG A 54 -4.17 -2.63 -16.69
C ARG A 54 -3.24 -1.60 -17.36
N GLU A 55 -2.12 -2.07 -17.94
CA GLU A 55 -1.09 -1.26 -18.62
C GLU A 55 -1.70 -0.29 -19.67
N LYS A 56 -2.71 -0.74 -20.42
CA LYS A 56 -3.44 0.07 -21.41
C LYS A 56 -4.95 0.07 -21.13
N GLY A 57 -5.49 1.26 -20.89
CA GLY A 57 -6.91 1.46 -20.57
C GLY A 57 -7.25 1.16 -19.10
N GLY A 58 -8.55 1.14 -18.78
CA GLY A 58 -9.01 1.05 -17.38
C GLY A 58 -9.31 2.44 -16.83
N LYS A 59 -10.57 2.65 -16.44
CA LYS A 59 -11.03 3.89 -15.81
C LYS A 59 -11.11 3.65 -14.32
N VAL A 60 -10.64 4.62 -13.54
CA VAL A 60 -10.87 4.65 -12.09
C VAL A 60 -12.31 5.07 -11.85
N LYS A 61 -13.03 4.31 -11.04
CA LYS A 61 -14.44 4.62 -10.73
C LYS A 61 -14.50 5.75 -9.70
N PRO A 62 -15.54 6.61 -9.70
CA PRO A 62 -15.69 7.68 -8.71
C PRO A 62 -15.59 7.20 -7.26
N ILE A 63 -16.15 6.02 -6.95
CA ILE A 63 -16.05 5.42 -5.62
C ILE A 63 -14.61 5.06 -5.22
N GLN A 64 -13.78 4.64 -6.18
CA GLN A 64 -12.37 4.34 -5.92
C GLN A 64 -11.59 5.63 -5.63
N ILE A 65 -11.91 6.72 -6.34
CA ILE A 65 -11.34 8.05 -6.07
C ILE A 65 -11.69 8.49 -4.64
N ALA A 66 -12.98 8.40 -4.26
CA ALA A 66 -13.42 8.78 -2.92
C ALA A 66 -12.71 7.97 -1.81
N GLN A 67 -12.50 6.67 -2.02
CA GLN A 67 -11.74 5.84 -1.08
C GLN A 67 -10.26 6.23 -1.01
N ILE A 68 -9.62 6.46 -2.16
CA ILE A 68 -8.23 6.93 -2.23
C ILE A 68 -8.06 8.25 -1.48
N ASP A 69 -8.98 9.20 -1.67
CA ASP A 69 -8.92 10.50 -1.00
C ASP A 69 -9.12 10.37 0.50
N SER A 70 -10.05 9.52 0.94
CA SER A 70 -10.23 9.21 2.35
C SER A 70 -8.96 8.61 2.97
N LEU A 71 -8.34 7.64 2.31
CA LEU A 71 -7.10 7.01 2.77
C LEU A 71 -5.94 8.02 2.90
N LYS A 72 -5.80 8.94 1.95
CA LYS A 72 -4.82 10.04 2.02
C LYS A 72 -5.08 10.95 3.23
N GLN A 73 -6.34 11.30 3.49
CA GLN A 73 -6.72 12.14 4.64
C GLN A 73 -6.37 11.49 5.98
N HIS A 74 -6.32 10.16 6.05
CA HIS A 74 -5.90 9.41 7.24
C HIS A 74 -4.38 9.18 7.33
N GLY A 75 -3.59 9.89 6.52
CA GLY A 75 -2.12 9.86 6.61
C GLY A 75 -1.46 8.65 5.93
N THR A 76 -2.19 7.93 5.08
CA THR A 76 -1.63 6.80 4.31
C THR A 76 -1.20 7.25 2.92
N ILE A 77 -0.37 6.43 2.26
CA ILE A 77 -0.07 6.59 0.84
C ILE A 77 -1.16 5.83 0.07
N ALA A 78 -1.98 6.50 -0.73
CA ALA A 78 -2.95 5.84 -1.60
C ALA A 78 -2.81 6.31 -3.05
N ILE A 79 -2.46 5.39 -3.95
CA ILE A 79 -2.12 5.68 -5.35
C ILE A 79 -2.89 4.78 -6.32
N ILE A 80 -2.99 5.23 -7.57
CA ILE A 80 -3.38 4.38 -8.70
C ILE A 80 -2.11 4.03 -9.45
N SER A 81 -1.93 2.76 -9.81
CA SER A 81 -0.80 2.34 -10.64
C SER A 81 -1.21 1.34 -11.70
N ASN A 82 -0.63 1.49 -12.89
CA ASN A 82 -0.72 0.53 -13.99
C ASN A 82 0.63 -0.09 -14.35
N ASP A 83 1.69 0.24 -13.61
CA ASP A 83 3.06 -0.23 -13.85
C ASP A 83 3.84 -0.34 -12.52
N VAL A 84 4.65 -1.38 -12.42
CA VAL A 84 5.55 -1.59 -11.28
C VAL A 84 6.62 -0.49 -11.17
N SER A 85 6.99 0.17 -12.27
CA SER A 85 7.97 1.26 -12.28
C SER A 85 7.60 2.41 -11.35
N TYR A 86 6.32 2.82 -11.31
CA TYR A 86 5.86 3.85 -10.38
C TYR A 86 6.00 3.44 -8.91
N VAL A 87 5.76 2.16 -8.60
CA VAL A 87 5.88 1.63 -7.24
C VAL A 87 7.35 1.52 -6.83
N LYS A 88 8.26 1.22 -7.77
CA LYS A 88 9.71 1.28 -7.53
C LYS A 88 10.15 2.67 -7.11
N ASN A 89 9.78 3.68 -7.89
CA ASN A 89 10.11 5.07 -7.58
C ASN A 89 9.56 5.51 -6.22
N LEU A 90 8.36 5.04 -5.84
CA LEU A 90 7.78 5.30 -4.53
C LEU A 90 8.63 4.69 -3.41
N ILE A 91 9.03 3.42 -3.53
CA ILE A 91 9.86 2.75 -2.53
C ILE A 91 11.23 3.43 -2.42
N GLU A 92 11.86 3.78 -3.53
CA GLU A 92 13.11 4.55 -3.56
C GLU A 92 12.97 5.93 -2.89
N THR A 93 11.83 6.60 -3.10
CA THR A 93 11.53 7.87 -2.43
C THR A 93 11.39 7.70 -0.92
N ILE A 94 10.69 6.65 -0.47
CA ILE A 94 10.55 6.34 0.96
C ILE A 94 11.92 6.05 1.56
N ASP A 95 12.74 5.25 0.90
CA ASP A 95 14.10 4.91 1.36
C ASP A 95 15.01 6.13 1.44
N THR A 96 14.88 7.06 0.50
CA THR A 96 15.67 8.29 0.47
C THR A 96 15.25 9.27 1.57
N LEU A 97 13.95 9.39 1.83
CA LEU A 97 13.41 10.36 2.78
C LEU A 97 13.41 9.85 4.22
N ILE A 98 13.23 8.55 4.44
CA ILE A 98 13.30 7.94 5.77
C ILE A 98 14.75 7.52 6.04
N THR A 99 15.48 8.42 6.68
CA THR A 99 16.84 8.14 7.16
C THR A 99 16.85 6.98 8.15
N GLU A 100 17.99 6.29 8.27
CA GLU A 100 18.16 5.19 9.22
C GLU A 100 17.82 5.59 10.66
N GLY A 101 18.17 6.81 11.06
CA GLY A 101 17.85 7.36 12.38
C GLY A 101 16.34 7.56 12.59
N ALA A 102 15.64 8.14 11.60
CA ALA A 102 14.19 8.31 11.67
C ALA A 102 13.48 6.95 11.74
N TRP A 103 13.93 5.98 10.93
CA TRP A 103 13.39 4.63 10.95
C TRP A 103 13.58 3.96 12.30
N LYS A 104 14.78 4.03 12.89
CA LYS A 104 15.06 3.42 14.21
C LYS A 104 14.17 3.99 15.31
N ASN A 105 13.88 5.30 15.28
CA ASN A 105 12.97 5.94 16.23
C ASN A 105 11.54 5.41 16.07
N ILE A 106 11.05 5.31 14.83
CA ILE A 106 9.74 4.71 14.53
C ILE A 106 9.67 3.26 15.00
N GLN A 107 10.70 2.45 14.72
CA GLN A 107 10.77 1.06 15.18
C GLN A 107 10.74 0.94 16.70
N THR A 108 11.45 1.83 17.40
CA THR A 108 11.44 1.88 18.87
C THR A 108 10.03 2.15 19.38
N ALA A 109 9.36 3.17 18.83
CA ALA A 109 7.98 3.50 19.21
C ALA A 109 7.01 2.34 18.92
N ILE A 110 7.13 1.69 17.76
CA ILE A 110 6.32 0.51 17.40
C ILE A 110 6.55 -0.63 18.40
N ASN A 111 7.80 -0.95 18.73
CA ASN A 111 8.12 -2.03 19.65
C ASN A 111 7.57 -1.74 21.05
N MET A 112 7.75 -0.52 21.56
CA MET A 112 7.17 -0.10 22.84
C MET A 112 5.65 -0.24 22.84
N ALA A 113 4.96 0.20 21.79
CA ALA A 113 3.51 0.09 21.68
C ALA A 113 3.04 -1.38 21.61
N ASN A 114 3.75 -2.23 20.88
CA ASN A 114 3.45 -3.66 20.82
C ASN A 114 3.63 -4.33 22.19
N GLU A 115 4.69 -4.00 22.92
CA GLU A 115 4.92 -4.52 24.28
C GLU A 115 3.84 -4.07 25.27
N MET A 116 3.28 -2.86 25.10
CA MET A 116 2.13 -2.40 25.90
C MET A 116 0.87 -3.25 25.63
N GLY A 117 0.64 -3.66 24.38
CA GLY A 117 -0.55 -4.42 23.98
C GLY A 117 -0.56 -5.90 24.40
N VAL A 118 0.59 -6.46 24.81
CA VAL A 118 0.72 -7.89 25.18
C VAL A 118 0.53 -8.12 26.69
N LYS A 119 0.49 -7.07 27.52
CA LYS A 119 0.27 -7.16 28.97
C LYS A 119 -1.21 -7.03 29.39
N GLN A 120 -2.13 -7.52 28.56
CA GLN A 120 -3.55 -7.68 28.95
C GLN A 120 -3.79 -9.07 29.52
#